data_AF-A0A6J7BTW0-F1
#
_entry.id   AF-A0A6J7BTW0-F1
#
_cell.length_a   1.000
_cell.length_b   1.000
_cell.length_c   1.000
_cell.angle_alpha   90.00
_cell.angle_beta   90.00
_cell.angle_gamma   90.00
#
_symmetry.space_group_name_H-M   'P 1'
#
loop_
_entity.id
_entity.type
_entity.pdbx_description
1 polymer ?
#
loop_
_entity_poly.entity_id
_entity_poly.type
_entity_poly.pdbx_seq_one_letter_code
_entity_poly.pdbx_strand_id
1 'polypeptide(L)'
;MALVVKDRVQETTTTSGTGTLTLAGAVAGYQAFSSAIGNGNTTFYTIYDNIAQVWEVGIGTVGAGTLARTTVLSNSSGTTSPISLPGNAAAVFCTYPAEQSVNLDASNNVSALGTIGSGTWQGTTVGVSYGGTGVTASSGANSVMLRDANQNVAVNRLNQSNTSTAAAGSITALTAASSYSQTLTGTGNQTYTMPDATTLTTGVAFVFNNNATGTLTLQDYATGPIGIITTGGAVELVLLNNGTVAGTWDVHGYLPEAVTWGTNALALGTTIITGGTWNGGTITSGYGGTGLTTFAAANNALYSTSSSALAAGTLPVAAGGTGQTSYTDGQLLIGNSTGNTLTKASLTAGTGISITPGNGSISIASTVSGAAITNDTTTATAEYPLFAAATTGSLATVYTSDSNYLYTPSTGELKAKAMNSTNGIQVNSNTVASSYTIAASSNGLSVGPMTISGGVTVTVSTGSTWVVL
;
A
#
# COMPACT_ATOMS: atom_id res chain seq x y z
N MET A 1 -65.12 -25.17 -41.60
CA MET A 1 -66.23 -25.85 -40.92
C MET A 1 -66.23 -25.39 -39.48
N ALA A 2 -67.23 -24.61 -39.07
CA ALA A 2 -67.35 -24.18 -37.67
C ALA A 2 -68.18 -25.20 -36.89
N LEU A 3 -67.81 -25.44 -35.63
CA LEU A 3 -68.69 -26.08 -34.66
C LEU A 3 -69.68 -25.02 -34.15
N VAL A 4 -70.97 -25.22 -34.40
CA VAL A 4 -72.03 -24.27 -34.06
C VAL A 4 -73.05 -24.97 -33.16
N VAL A 5 -73.45 -24.30 -32.09
CA VAL A 5 -74.52 -24.75 -31.18
C VAL A 5 -75.59 -23.66 -31.17
N LYS A 6 -76.86 -24.06 -31.27
CA LYS A 6 -78.01 -23.14 -31.30
C LYS A 6 -79.16 -23.67 -30.47
N ASP A 7 -79.94 -22.74 -29.94
CA ASP A 7 -81.12 -23.06 -29.16
C ASP A 7 -82.26 -23.56 -30.05
N ARG A 8 -83.02 -24.53 -29.51
CA ARG A 8 -84.26 -25.04 -30.11
C ARG A 8 -84.10 -25.52 -31.56
N VAL A 9 -83.04 -26.27 -31.85
CA VAL A 9 -82.89 -26.99 -33.13
C VAL A 9 -83.32 -28.43 -32.97
N GLN A 10 -84.41 -28.83 -33.65
CA GLN A 10 -84.93 -30.20 -33.61
C GLN A 10 -85.72 -30.53 -34.88
N GLU A 11 -85.45 -31.70 -35.43
CA GLU A 11 -86.15 -32.31 -36.56
C GLU A 11 -86.46 -33.78 -36.23
N THR A 12 -87.22 -34.45 -37.10
CA THR A 12 -87.40 -35.90 -37.02
C THR A 12 -86.70 -36.61 -38.17
N THR A 13 -86.41 -37.89 -37.98
CA THR A 13 -85.90 -38.78 -39.04
C THR A 13 -86.58 -40.14 -38.96
N THR A 14 -86.76 -40.79 -40.10
CA THR A 14 -87.14 -42.21 -40.20
C THR A 14 -86.05 -43.03 -40.88
N THR A 15 -84.83 -42.49 -40.98
CA THR A 15 -83.69 -43.20 -41.56
C THR A 15 -83.39 -44.45 -40.74
N SER A 16 -83.28 -45.61 -41.40
CA SER A 16 -82.85 -46.86 -40.80
C SER A 16 -81.35 -47.12 -41.03
N GLY A 17 -80.75 -47.95 -40.18
CA GLY A 17 -79.33 -48.32 -40.27
C GLY A 17 -78.40 -47.28 -39.64
N THR A 18 -77.15 -47.24 -40.10
CA THR A 18 -76.05 -46.45 -39.50
C THR A 18 -75.65 -45.22 -40.32
N GLY A 19 -76.31 -44.99 -41.46
CA GLY A 19 -75.95 -43.95 -42.42
C GLY A 19 -76.35 -42.52 -42.03
N THR A 20 -76.06 -41.58 -42.93
CA THR A 20 -76.51 -40.18 -42.86
C THR A 20 -78.02 -40.10 -42.71
N LEU A 21 -78.48 -39.27 -41.77
CA LEU A 21 -79.90 -39.07 -41.54
C LEU A 21 -80.49 -38.19 -42.65
N THR A 22 -81.69 -38.55 -43.10
CA THR A 22 -82.60 -37.65 -43.81
C THR A 22 -83.51 -37.01 -42.78
N LEU A 23 -83.55 -35.69 -42.73
CA LEU A 23 -84.32 -34.93 -41.77
C LEU A 23 -85.63 -34.45 -42.40
N ALA A 24 -86.73 -34.56 -41.66
CA ALA A 24 -88.08 -34.29 -42.15
C ALA A 24 -88.54 -32.83 -41.97
N GLY A 25 -87.62 -31.92 -41.64
CA GLY A 25 -87.92 -30.53 -41.33
C GLY A 25 -88.12 -30.27 -39.84
N ALA A 26 -88.20 -28.99 -39.49
CA ALA A 26 -88.32 -28.52 -38.11
C ALA A 26 -89.58 -29.04 -37.43
N VAL A 27 -89.43 -29.58 -36.22
CA VAL A 27 -90.57 -29.83 -35.33
C VAL A 27 -91.24 -28.49 -34.99
N ALA A 28 -92.56 -28.48 -34.81
CA ALA A 28 -93.30 -27.26 -34.48
C ALA A 28 -92.69 -26.54 -33.26
N GLY A 29 -92.37 -25.25 -33.42
CA GLY A 29 -91.72 -24.44 -32.37
C GLY A 29 -90.20 -24.63 -32.24
N TYR A 30 -89.56 -25.38 -33.14
CA TYR A 30 -88.12 -25.55 -33.28
C TYR A 30 -87.63 -25.02 -34.64
N GLN A 31 -86.31 -24.95 -34.80
CA GLN A 31 -85.62 -24.57 -36.02
C GLN A 31 -85.03 -25.81 -36.72
N ALA A 32 -84.90 -25.74 -38.05
CA ALA A 32 -84.22 -26.78 -38.83
C ALA A 32 -82.70 -26.64 -38.72
N PHE A 33 -81.98 -27.76 -38.74
CA PHE A 33 -80.51 -27.83 -38.70
C PHE A 33 -79.89 -27.02 -39.82
N SER A 34 -80.37 -27.18 -41.06
CA SER A 34 -79.85 -26.46 -42.23
C SER A 34 -79.97 -24.94 -42.10
N SER A 35 -81.03 -24.43 -41.46
CA SER A 35 -81.25 -22.98 -41.29
C SER A 35 -80.55 -22.38 -40.07
N ALA A 36 -80.48 -23.11 -38.95
CA ALA A 36 -79.95 -22.58 -37.70
C ALA A 36 -78.44 -22.80 -37.56
N ILE A 37 -77.96 -24.00 -37.85
CA ILE A 37 -76.55 -24.39 -37.77
C ILE A 37 -75.83 -24.00 -39.07
N GLY A 38 -76.52 -24.14 -40.21
CA GLY A 38 -75.99 -23.87 -41.54
C GLY A 38 -75.37 -25.11 -42.20
N ASN A 39 -75.63 -25.29 -43.49
CA ASN A 39 -75.05 -26.38 -44.27
C ASN A 39 -73.51 -26.29 -44.31
N GLY A 40 -72.83 -27.42 -44.14
CA GLY A 40 -71.37 -27.50 -44.11
C GLY A 40 -70.72 -27.20 -42.75
N ASN A 41 -71.49 -26.81 -41.73
CA ASN A 41 -71.03 -26.69 -40.35
C ASN A 41 -71.23 -27.99 -39.57
N THR A 42 -70.50 -28.14 -38.48
CA THR A 42 -70.73 -29.20 -37.50
C THR A 42 -71.56 -28.69 -36.34
N THR A 43 -72.32 -29.59 -35.72
CA THR A 43 -73.03 -29.35 -34.47
C THR A 43 -72.94 -30.59 -33.60
N PHE A 44 -73.10 -30.40 -32.31
CA PHE A 44 -73.48 -31.50 -31.44
C PHE A 44 -74.93 -31.88 -31.71
N TYR A 45 -75.22 -33.17 -31.69
CA TYR A 45 -76.57 -33.69 -31.85
C TYR A 45 -76.85 -34.81 -30.87
N THR A 46 -78.15 -35.03 -30.64
CA THR A 46 -78.68 -36.26 -30.05
C THR A 46 -79.75 -36.83 -30.97
N ILE A 47 -79.71 -38.14 -31.20
CA ILE A 47 -80.82 -38.89 -31.78
C ILE A 47 -81.44 -39.71 -30.66
N TYR A 48 -82.76 -39.74 -30.58
CA TYR A 48 -83.50 -40.61 -29.68
C TYR A 48 -84.71 -41.21 -30.39
N ASP A 49 -84.75 -42.54 -30.43
CA ASP A 49 -85.92 -43.31 -30.84
C ASP A 49 -86.67 -43.77 -29.58
N ASN A 50 -87.89 -43.24 -29.38
CA ASN A 50 -88.69 -43.55 -28.19
C ASN A 50 -89.35 -44.94 -28.24
N ILE A 51 -89.40 -45.58 -29.41
CA ILE A 51 -90.03 -46.90 -29.58
C ILE A 51 -88.98 -47.96 -29.28
N ALA A 52 -87.82 -47.87 -29.93
CA ALA A 52 -86.72 -48.79 -29.71
C ALA A 52 -85.88 -48.47 -28.46
N GLN A 53 -86.11 -47.31 -27.83
CA GLN A 53 -85.39 -46.85 -26.64
C GLN A 53 -83.87 -46.76 -26.86
N VAL A 54 -83.47 -46.42 -28.08
CA VAL A 54 -82.06 -46.24 -28.47
C VAL A 54 -81.72 -44.77 -28.62
N TRP A 55 -80.52 -44.39 -28.20
CA TRP A 55 -80.03 -43.01 -28.31
C TRP A 55 -78.58 -42.95 -28.72
N GLU A 56 -78.21 -41.81 -29.30
CA GLU A 56 -76.84 -41.48 -29.67
C GLU A 56 -76.58 -40.00 -29.49
N VAL A 57 -75.43 -39.64 -28.92
CA VAL A 57 -74.92 -38.27 -28.84
C VAL A 57 -73.64 -38.20 -29.66
N GLY A 58 -73.50 -37.18 -30.51
CA GLY A 58 -72.36 -37.07 -31.41
C GLY A 58 -72.11 -35.68 -31.94
N ILE A 59 -71.08 -35.57 -32.77
CA ILE A 59 -70.78 -34.42 -33.62
C ILE A 59 -71.18 -34.80 -35.04
N GLY A 60 -72.11 -34.04 -35.60
CA GLY A 60 -72.67 -34.29 -36.93
C GLY A 60 -72.36 -33.14 -37.87
N THR A 61 -72.18 -33.45 -39.15
CA THR A 61 -72.04 -32.45 -40.22
C THR A 61 -73.40 -32.22 -40.86
N VAL A 62 -73.88 -30.98 -40.82
CA VAL A 62 -75.19 -30.60 -41.36
C VAL A 62 -75.11 -30.44 -42.87
N GLY A 63 -75.94 -31.17 -43.62
CA GLY A 63 -76.18 -30.97 -45.04
C GLY A 63 -77.57 -30.37 -45.29
N ALA A 64 -77.92 -30.15 -46.56
CA ALA A 64 -79.28 -29.72 -46.91
C ALA A 64 -80.28 -30.86 -46.59
N GLY A 65 -81.09 -30.68 -45.54
CA GLY A 65 -82.05 -31.69 -45.07
C GLY A 65 -81.43 -33.00 -44.57
N THR A 66 -80.14 -32.98 -44.22
CA THR A 66 -79.41 -34.20 -43.81
C THR A 66 -78.47 -33.92 -42.64
N LEU A 67 -78.17 -34.96 -41.86
CA LEU A 67 -77.15 -34.92 -40.81
C LEU A 67 -76.23 -36.14 -40.93
N ALA A 68 -74.99 -35.92 -41.32
CA ALA A 68 -73.98 -36.97 -41.33
C ALA A 68 -73.46 -37.20 -39.92
N ARG A 69 -73.47 -38.44 -39.45
CA ARG A 69 -73.09 -38.85 -38.09
C ARG A 69 -71.57 -39.01 -37.99
N THR A 70 -70.85 -37.88 -38.07
CA THR A 70 -69.40 -37.84 -38.29
C THR A 70 -68.58 -38.40 -37.12
N THR A 71 -68.97 -38.15 -35.88
CA THR A 71 -68.30 -38.68 -34.69
C THR A 71 -69.35 -38.99 -33.64
N VAL A 72 -69.39 -40.22 -33.14
CA VAL A 72 -70.26 -40.60 -32.02
C VAL A 72 -69.47 -40.49 -30.73
N LEU A 73 -69.99 -39.71 -29.81
CA LEU A 73 -69.38 -39.51 -28.49
C LEU A 73 -69.85 -40.59 -27.52
N SER A 74 -71.15 -40.89 -27.53
CA SER A 74 -71.74 -41.92 -26.68
C SER A 74 -73.06 -42.43 -27.27
N ASN A 75 -73.43 -43.67 -26.98
CA ASN A 75 -74.72 -44.24 -27.39
C ASN A 75 -75.25 -45.26 -26.39
N SER A 76 -76.51 -45.65 -26.54
CA SER A 76 -77.18 -46.63 -25.68
C SER A 76 -76.61 -48.06 -25.74
N SER A 77 -75.71 -48.34 -26.69
CA SER A 77 -74.99 -49.63 -26.80
C SER A 77 -73.63 -49.60 -26.10
N GLY A 78 -73.24 -48.47 -25.47
CA GLY A 78 -71.97 -48.32 -24.78
C GLY A 78 -70.75 -48.26 -25.70
N THR A 79 -70.93 -47.82 -26.96
CA THR A 79 -69.86 -47.74 -27.97
C THR A 79 -69.77 -46.34 -28.58
N THR A 80 -68.73 -46.08 -29.36
CA THR A 80 -68.55 -44.85 -30.16
C THR A 80 -68.78 -45.09 -31.66
N SER A 81 -69.48 -46.17 -32.01
CA SER A 81 -69.91 -46.47 -33.39
C SER A 81 -71.34 -45.98 -33.61
N PRO A 82 -71.72 -45.56 -34.82
CA PRO A 82 -73.12 -45.25 -35.12
C PRO A 82 -74.07 -46.39 -34.75
N ILE A 83 -75.04 -46.14 -33.87
CA ILE A 83 -76.14 -47.05 -33.58
C ILE A 83 -76.99 -47.30 -34.84
N SER A 84 -77.42 -48.55 -35.03
CA SER A 84 -78.31 -48.90 -36.13
C SER A 84 -79.75 -48.52 -35.76
N LEU A 85 -80.32 -47.56 -36.50
CA LEU A 85 -81.70 -47.12 -36.31
C LEU A 85 -82.69 -48.11 -36.95
N PRO A 86 -83.81 -48.45 -36.30
CA PRO A 86 -84.79 -49.40 -36.82
C PRO A 86 -85.71 -48.80 -37.90
N GLY A 87 -85.66 -47.48 -38.14
CA GLY A 87 -86.52 -46.77 -39.08
C GLY A 87 -87.82 -46.20 -38.48
N ASN A 88 -88.01 -46.29 -37.16
CA ASN A 88 -89.07 -45.55 -36.49
C ASN A 88 -88.82 -44.04 -36.56
N ALA A 89 -89.85 -43.24 -36.28
CA ALA A 89 -89.70 -41.80 -36.12
C ALA A 89 -88.82 -41.47 -34.89
N ALA A 90 -87.58 -41.07 -35.12
CA ALA A 90 -86.64 -40.64 -34.09
C ALA A 90 -86.54 -39.11 -34.06
N ALA A 91 -86.41 -38.55 -32.86
CA ALA A 91 -86.11 -37.14 -32.68
C ALA A 91 -84.60 -36.90 -32.87
N VAL A 92 -84.25 -35.86 -33.61
CA VAL A 92 -82.87 -35.40 -33.81
C VAL A 92 -82.80 -33.96 -33.34
N PHE A 93 -81.99 -33.64 -32.34
CA PHE A 93 -81.91 -32.27 -31.81
C PHE A 93 -80.47 -31.86 -31.51
N CYS A 94 -80.20 -30.56 -31.61
CA CYS A 94 -78.93 -29.99 -31.17
C CYS A 94 -78.87 -30.05 -29.64
N THR A 95 -77.75 -30.50 -29.10
CA THR A 95 -77.53 -30.59 -27.65
C THR A 95 -76.19 -29.94 -27.28
N TYR A 96 -75.91 -29.83 -25.99
CA TYR A 96 -74.54 -29.61 -25.50
C TYR A 96 -74.10 -30.86 -24.71
N PRO A 97 -73.26 -31.73 -25.29
CA PRO A 97 -72.88 -32.98 -24.65
C PRO A 97 -72.12 -32.72 -23.35
N ALA A 98 -72.44 -33.47 -22.30
CA ALA A 98 -71.77 -33.33 -21.00
C ALA A 98 -70.24 -33.54 -21.10
N GLU A 99 -69.78 -34.44 -21.98
CA GLU A 99 -68.35 -34.68 -22.24
C GLU A 99 -67.62 -33.49 -22.89
N GLN A 100 -68.36 -32.51 -23.42
CA GLN A 100 -67.84 -31.32 -24.06
C GLN A 100 -68.10 -30.05 -23.22
N SER A 101 -68.64 -30.22 -22.02
CA SER A 101 -69.00 -29.12 -21.11
C SER A 101 -67.79 -28.54 -20.40
N VAL A 102 -67.75 -27.20 -20.28
CA VAL A 102 -66.83 -26.48 -19.40
C VAL A 102 -67.63 -26.03 -18.18
N ASN A 103 -67.39 -26.65 -17.03
CA ASN A 103 -68.21 -26.46 -15.83
C ASN A 103 -67.46 -25.67 -14.75
N LEU A 104 -68.24 -24.98 -13.92
CA LEU A 104 -67.75 -24.42 -12.65
C LEU A 104 -67.89 -25.48 -11.54
N ASP A 105 -66.93 -25.52 -10.63
CA ASP A 105 -67.07 -26.21 -9.35
C ASP A 105 -68.00 -25.42 -8.40
N ALA A 106 -68.28 -26.00 -7.24
CA ALA A 106 -69.12 -25.36 -6.21
C ALA A 106 -68.55 -24.04 -5.66
N SER A 107 -67.29 -23.73 -5.97
CA SER A 107 -66.60 -22.48 -5.58
C SER A 107 -66.49 -21.48 -6.74
N ASN A 108 -67.21 -21.71 -7.85
CA ASN A 108 -67.18 -20.91 -9.08
C ASN A 108 -65.84 -20.94 -9.83
N ASN A 109 -64.99 -21.93 -9.61
CA ASN A 109 -63.77 -22.11 -10.41
C ASN A 109 -64.07 -23.01 -11.60
N VAL A 110 -63.51 -22.69 -12.77
CA VAL A 110 -63.62 -23.59 -13.92
C VAL A 110 -62.86 -24.89 -13.62
N SER A 111 -63.48 -26.05 -13.86
CA SER A 111 -62.78 -27.35 -13.83
C SER A 111 -61.54 -27.30 -14.72
N ALA A 112 -60.47 -28.03 -14.36
CA ALA A 112 -59.18 -27.97 -15.07
C ALA A 112 -59.34 -27.90 -16.59
N LEU A 113 -59.12 -26.72 -17.18
CA LEU A 113 -58.97 -26.60 -18.61
C LEU A 113 -57.67 -27.34 -18.96
N GLY A 114 -57.71 -28.19 -19.98
CA GLY A 114 -56.50 -28.79 -20.52
C GLY A 114 -55.55 -27.73 -21.12
N THR A 115 -54.73 -28.13 -22.08
CA THR A 115 -53.85 -27.19 -22.78
C THR A 115 -54.66 -26.17 -23.57
N ILE A 116 -54.55 -24.88 -23.22
CA ILE A 116 -55.11 -23.77 -24.00
C ILE A 116 -54.14 -23.48 -25.16
N GLY A 117 -54.35 -24.12 -26.31
CA GLY A 117 -53.45 -24.00 -27.47
C GLY A 117 -53.66 -22.74 -28.32
N SER A 118 -54.81 -22.06 -28.23
CA SER A 118 -55.18 -20.96 -29.13
C SER A 118 -56.26 -20.00 -28.60
N GLY A 119 -56.28 -19.74 -27.29
CA GLY A 119 -57.22 -18.78 -26.68
C GLY A 119 -56.56 -17.46 -26.35
N THR A 120 -57.19 -16.32 -26.68
CA THR A 120 -56.87 -15.04 -26.06
C THR A 120 -57.62 -14.97 -24.73
N TRP A 121 -56.89 -14.89 -23.62
CA TRP A 121 -57.51 -14.65 -22.31
C TRP A 121 -57.98 -13.21 -22.22
N GLN A 122 -59.30 -12.99 -22.31
CA GLN A 122 -59.94 -11.67 -22.24
C GLN A 122 -60.40 -11.30 -20.82
N GLY A 123 -59.97 -12.06 -19.80
CA GLY A 123 -60.32 -11.84 -18.40
C GLY A 123 -59.35 -10.93 -17.65
N THR A 124 -59.51 -10.82 -16.33
CA THR A 124 -58.54 -10.16 -15.44
C THR A 124 -57.18 -10.85 -15.46
N THR A 125 -56.10 -10.13 -15.13
CA THR A 125 -54.73 -10.67 -15.11
C THR A 125 -54.63 -12.02 -14.38
N VAL A 126 -54.08 -13.03 -15.04
CA VAL A 126 -53.81 -14.34 -14.42
C VAL A 126 -52.57 -14.21 -13.55
N GLY A 127 -52.70 -14.47 -12.25
CA GLY A 127 -51.56 -14.43 -11.32
C GLY A 127 -50.48 -15.46 -11.68
N VAL A 128 -49.22 -15.13 -11.42
CA VAL A 128 -48.05 -15.99 -11.71
C VAL A 128 -48.14 -17.38 -11.07
N SER A 129 -48.84 -17.50 -9.94
CA SER A 129 -49.07 -18.78 -9.24
C SER A 129 -49.99 -19.75 -9.97
N TYR A 130 -50.79 -19.27 -10.92
CA TYR A 130 -51.81 -20.05 -11.62
C TYR A 130 -51.49 -20.23 -13.12
N GLY A 131 -50.21 -20.25 -13.47
CA GLY A 131 -49.76 -20.48 -14.84
C GLY A 131 -49.70 -19.22 -15.72
N GLY A 132 -49.86 -18.03 -15.15
CA GLY A 132 -49.85 -16.75 -15.87
C GLY A 132 -48.54 -16.40 -16.60
N THR A 133 -47.48 -17.21 -16.47
CA THR A 133 -46.32 -17.09 -17.36
C THR A 133 -45.94 -18.43 -17.98
N GLY A 134 -45.87 -19.53 -17.21
CA GLY A 134 -45.46 -20.85 -17.76
C GLY A 134 -44.11 -20.82 -18.49
N VAL A 135 -43.33 -19.75 -18.35
CA VAL A 135 -42.11 -19.49 -19.12
C VAL A 135 -40.97 -20.27 -18.49
N THR A 136 -40.57 -21.36 -19.13
CA THR A 136 -39.27 -22.01 -18.89
C THR A 136 -38.16 -21.47 -19.81
N ALA A 137 -38.53 -20.75 -20.89
CA ALA A 137 -37.65 -19.94 -21.74
C ALA A 137 -38.45 -18.89 -22.53
N SER A 138 -37.88 -17.70 -22.74
CA SER A 138 -38.44 -16.62 -23.58
C SER A 138 -37.35 -16.08 -24.50
N SER A 139 -37.67 -15.94 -25.80
CA SER A 139 -36.73 -15.58 -26.87
C SER A 139 -37.07 -14.28 -27.61
N GLY A 140 -38.06 -13.52 -27.11
CA GLY A 140 -38.41 -12.20 -27.64
C GLY A 140 -37.50 -11.07 -27.13
N ALA A 141 -37.43 -9.96 -27.87
CA ALA A 141 -36.63 -8.78 -27.50
C ALA A 141 -36.99 -8.17 -26.13
N ASN A 142 -38.21 -8.43 -25.64
CA ASN A 142 -38.67 -8.09 -24.30
C ASN A 142 -39.08 -9.39 -23.59
N SER A 143 -38.33 -9.78 -22.57
CA SER A 143 -38.66 -10.93 -21.72
C SER A 143 -39.20 -10.46 -20.37
N VAL A 144 -40.14 -11.22 -19.80
CA VAL A 144 -40.67 -10.94 -18.47
C VAL A 144 -39.60 -11.28 -17.44
N MET A 145 -39.07 -10.26 -16.75
CA MET A 145 -38.26 -10.45 -15.55
C MET A 145 -39.19 -10.43 -14.34
N LEU A 146 -39.33 -11.58 -13.66
CA LEU A 146 -40.07 -11.65 -12.40
C LEU A 146 -39.28 -10.92 -11.33
N ARG A 147 -39.94 -10.01 -10.62
CA ARG A 147 -39.35 -9.23 -9.52
C ARG A 147 -40.16 -9.47 -8.24
N ASP A 148 -39.55 -9.23 -7.09
CA ASP A 148 -40.29 -9.18 -5.83
C ASP A 148 -41.14 -7.90 -5.71
N ALA A 149 -41.93 -7.80 -4.64
CA ALA A 149 -42.77 -6.63 -4.37
C ALA A 149 -41.98 -5.31 -4.22
N ASN A 150 -40.68 -5.41 -3.91
CA ASN A 150 -39.76 -4.28 -3.77
C ASN A 150 -38.96 -4.04 -5.06
N GLN A 151 -39.35 -4.67 -6.16
CA GLN A 151 -38.73 -4.54 -7.48
C GLN A 151 -37.37 -5.22 -7.66
N ASN A 152 -36.92 -6.05 -6.71
CA ASN A 152 -35.65 -6.76 -6.80
C ASN A 152 -35.74 -8.01 -7.66
N VAL A 153 -34.59 -8.44 -8.18
CA VAL A 153 -34.45 -9.64 -8.99
C VAL A 153 -33.31 -10.49 -8.42
N ALA A 154 -33.60 -11.75 -8.10
CA ALA A 154 -32.61 -12.71 -7.65
C ALA A 154 -32.38 -13.76 -8.74
N VAL A 155 -31.15 -13.85 -9.24
CA VAL A 155 -30.72 -14.84 -10.24
C VAL A 155 -29.41 -15.50 -9.81
N ASN A 156 -29.23 -16.78 -10.10
CA ASN A 156 -27.98 -17.49 -9.78
C ASN A 156 -26.79 -17.00 -10.63
N ARG A 157 -27.04 -16.70 -11.91
CA ARG A 157 -26.06 -16.12 -12.84
C ARG A 157 -26.76 -15.26 -13.88
N LEU A 158 -26.21 -14.08 -14.15
CA LEU A 158 -26.59 -13.24 -15.27
C LEU A 158 -25.48 -13.27 -16.33
N ASN A 159 -25.80 -13.77 -17.53
CA ASN A 159 -24.90 -13.71 -18.67
C ASN A 159 -25.26 -12.46 -19.50
N GLN A 160 -24.49 -11.39 -19.34
CA GLN A 160 -24.69 -10.15 -20.08
C GLN A 160 -24.03 -10.23 -21.47
N SER A 161 -24.66 -9.62 -22.48
CA SER A 161 -24.09 -9.56 -23.83
C SER A 161 -22.74 -8.83 -23.83
N ASN A 162 -21.80 -9.35 -24.61
CA ASN A 162 -20.48 -8.74 -24.82
C ASN A 162 -20.23 -8.55 -26.33
N THR A 163 -19.78 -7.36 -26.71
CA THR A 163 -19.32 -7.07 -28.08
C THR A 163 -17.79 -6.96 -28.06
N SER A 164 -17.12 -7.81 -28.85
CA SER A 164 -15.66 -7.73 -29.06
C SER A 164 -15.34 -6.92 -30.31
N THR A 165 -14.47 -5.93 -30.19
CA THR A 165 -14.01 -5.08 -31.31
C THR A 165 -12.49 -5.18 -31.42
N ALA A 166 -11.97 -5.31 -32.64
CA ALA A 166 -10.53 -5.24 -32.89
C ALA A 166 -10.09 -3.78 -32.98
N ALA A 167 -9.00 -3.43 -32.31
CA ALA A 167 -8.41 -2.10 -32.36
C ALA A 167 -8.01 -1.73 -33.80
N ALA A 168 -8.45 -0.56 -34.25
CA ALA A 168 -8.21 -0.07 -35.61
C ALA A 168 -7.85 1.43 -35.64
N GLY A 169 -7.68 2.08 -34.47
CA GLY A 169 -7.44 3.52 -34.36
C GLY A 169 -8.66 4.38 -34.70
N SER A 170 -9.85 3.77 -34.85
CA SER A 170 -11.08 4.46 -35.24
C SER A 170 -11.96 4.83 -34.04
N ILE A 171 -13.13 5.38 -34.33
CA ILE A 171 -14.17 5.67 -33.34
C ILE A 171 -15.28 4.61 -33.48
N THR A 172 -15.60 3.93 -32.38
CA THR A 172 -16.76 3.05 -32.25
C THR A 172 -17.86 3.81 -31.51
N ALA A 173 -18.95 4.15 -32.19
CA ALA A 173 -20.10 4.80 -31.57
C ALA A 173 -21.05 3.76 -30.97
N LEU A 174 -21.33 3.88 -29.66
CA LEU A 174 -22.33 3.08 -28.99
C LEU A 174 -23.72 3.71 -29.11
N THR A 175 -24.75 2.88 -28.96
CA THR A 175 -26.16 3.28 -28.94
C THR A 175 -26.84 2.74 -27.68
N ALA A 176 -28.07 3.15 -27.40
CA ALA A 176 -28.83 2.61 -26.27
C ALA A 176 -29.04 1.08 -26.35
N ALA A 177 -28.90 0.48 -27.53
CA ALA A 177 -29.00 -0.97 -27.74
C ALA A 177 -27.65 -1.70 -27.69
N SER A 178 -26.54 -1.00 -27.49
CA SER A 178 -25.21 -1.61 -27.41
C SER A 178 -25.11 -2.56 -26.22
N SER A 179 -24.33 -3.64 -26.41
CA SER A 179 -24.07 -4.63 -25.36
C SER A 179 -23.52 -3.99 -24.08
N TYR A 180 -23.91 -4.54 -22.93
CA TYR A 180 -23.41 -4.12 -21.62
C TYR A 180 -21.88 -4.16 -21.53
N SER A 181 -21.26 -5.24 -22.04
CA SER A 181 -19.81 -5.38 -22.06
C SER A 181 -19.22 -5.08 -23.43
N GLN A 182 -18.11 -4.35 -23.44
CA GLN A 182 -17.29 -4.01 -24.60
C GLN A 182 -15.87 -4.54 -24.36
N THR A 183 -15.40 -5.44 -25.23
CA THR A 183 -14.02 -5.94 -25.18
C THR A 183 -13.24 -5.39 -26.35
N LEU A 184 -12.17 -4.65 -26.10
CA LEU A 184 -11.23 -4.25 -27.14
C LEU A 184 -10.10 -5.28 -27.23
N THR A 185 -9.73 -5.68 -28.44
CA THR A 185 -8.71 -6.72 -28.70
C THR A 185 -7.75 -6.29 -29.81
N GLY A 186 -6.64 -7.00 -29.99
CA GLY A 186 -5.70 -6.76 -31.09
C GLY A 186 -4.64 -5.71 -30.76
N THR A 187 -4.12 -5.03 -31.79
CA THR A 187 -3.01 -4.08 -31.65
C THR A 187 -3.43 -2.65 -31.96
N GLY A 188 -2.95 -1.70 -31.15
CA GLY A 188 -3.21 -0.28 -31.34
C GLY A 188 -4.38 0.27 -30.50
N ASN A 189 -4.76 1.51 -30.81
CA ASN A 189 -5.71 2.31 -30.02
C ASN A 189 -7.14 2.19 -30.56
N GLN A 190 -8.13 2.57 -29.75
CA GLN A 190 -9.52 2.73 -30.19
C GLN A 190 -10.21 3.80 -29.34
N THR A 191 -11.17 4.52 -29.92
CA THR A 191 -12.04 5.43 -29.17
C THR A 191 -13.47 4.88 -29.15
N TYR A 192 -14.12 4.87 -28.00
CA TYR A 192 -15.55 4.59 -27.87
C TYR A 192 -16.30 5.87 -27.54
N THR A 193 -17.32 6.18 -28.33
CA THR A 193 -18.28 7.26 -28.06
C THR A 193 -19.49 6.67 -27.36
N MET A 194 -19.86 7.22 -26.20
CA MET A 194 -21.04 6.75 -25.47
C MET A 194 -22.34 7.07 -26.23
N PRO A 195 -23.44 6.35 -25.96
CA PRO A 195 -24.74 6.68 -26.53
C PRO A 195 -25.18 8.10 -26.15
N ASP A 196 -26.13 8.65 -26.90
CA ASP A 196 -26.86 9.84 -26.46
C ASP A 196 -27.47 9.56 -25.09
N ALA A 197 -26.97 10.25 -24.06
CA ALA A 197 -27.35 9.98 -22.69
C ALA A 197 -28.85 10.20 -22.45
N THR A 198 -29.52 11.07 -23.22
CA THR A 198 -30.97 11.31 -23.11
C THR A 198 -31.82 10.10 -23.52
N THR A 199 -31.22 9.13 -24.23
CA THR A 199 -31.85 7.85 -24.61
C THR A 199 -31.68 6.74 -23.57
N LEU A 200 -30.94 7.02 -22.49
CA LEU A 200 -30.64 6.09 -21.41
C LEU A 200 -31.33 6.50 -20.11
N THR A 201 -31.39 5.58 -19.15
CA THR A 201 -31.79 5.88 -17.77
C THR A 201 -30.57 6.07 -16.87
N THR A 202 -30.63 7.03 -15.95
CA THR A 202 -29.60 7.21 -14.92
C THR A 202 -29.31 5.90 -14.17
N GLY A 203 -28.04 5.61 -13.94
CA GLY A 203 -27.57 4.38 -13.30
C GLY A 203 -27.26 3.24 -14.28
N VAL A 204 -27.53 3.39 -15.59
CA VAL A 204 -27.03 2.44 -16.61
C VAL A 204 -25.50 2.42 -16.59
N ALA A 205 -24.95 1.23 -16.69
CA ALA A 205 -23.51 1.00 -16.74
C ALA A 205 -23.09 0.25 -18.01
N PHE A 206 -21.87 0.51 -18.45
CA PHE A 206 -21.15 -0.27 -19.45
C PHE A 206 -19.83 -0.76 -18.87
N VAL A 207 -19.43 -1.98 -19.19
CA VAL A 207 -18.10 -2.49 -18.82
C VAL A 207 -17.19 -2.48 -20.03
N PHE A 208 -16.02 -1.86 -19.90
CA PHE A 208 -15.00 -1.85 -20.93
C PHE A 208 -13.81 -2.66 -20.46
N ASN A 209 -13.37 -3.62 -21.27
CA ASN A 209 -12.18 -4.43 -21.04
C ASN A 209 -11.18 -4.22 -22.18
N ASN A 210 -10.03 -3.61 -21.89
CA ASN A 210 -9.00 -3.34 -22.89
C ASN A 210 -7.94 -4.45 -22.91
N ASN A 211 -8.18 -5.47 -23.74
CA ASN A 211 -7.21 -6.52 -24.06
C ASN A 211 -6.32 -6.17 -25.27
N ALA A 212 -6.42 -4.96 -25.83
CA ALA A 212 -5.54 -4.53 -26.91
C ALA A 212 -4.19 -4.03 -26.38
N THR A 213 -3.19 -3.96 -27.26
CA THR A 213 -1.85 -3.46 -26.90
C THR A 213 -1.79 -1.94 -26.75
N GLY A 214 -2.76 -1.21 -27.32
CA GLY A 214 -2.84 0.24 -27.24
C GLY A 214 -3.92 0.71 -26.27
N THR A 215 -4.17 2.01 -26.33
CA THR A 215 -5.06 2.71 -25.40
C THR A 215 -6.50 2.71 -25.90
N LEU A 216 -7.45 2.45 -25.00
CA LEU A 216 -8.88 2.66 -25.23
C LEU A 216 -9.28 4.02 -24.63
N THR A 217 -9.79 4.92 -25.46
CA THR A 217 -10.29 6.23 -25.03
C THR A 217 -11.82 6.22 -24.98
N LEU A 218 -12.39 6.76 -23.90
CA LEU A 218 -13.83 6.95 -23.73
C LEU A 218 -14.16 8.43 -23.93
N GLN A 219 -15.17 8.71 -24.74
CA GLN A 219 -15.73 10.05 -24.91
C GLN A 219 -17.25 10.01 -24.82
N ASP A 220 -17.84 11.12 -24.41
CA ASP A 220 -19.29 11.29 -24.39
C ASP A 220 -19.84 11.50 -25.81
N TYR A 221 -21.17 11.53 -25.94
CA TYR A 221 -21.83 11.72 -27.23
C TYR A 221 -21.50 13.07 -27.89
N ALA A 222 -21.17 14.10 -27.10
CA ALA A 222 -20.76 15.42 -27.57
C ALA A 222 -19.24 15.53 -27.77
N THR A 223 -18.54 14.39 -27.80
CA THR A 223 -17.09 14.23 -27.98
C THR A 223 -16.20 14.78 -26.86
N GLY A 224 -16.79 15.10 -25.70
CA GLY A 224 -16.04 15.42 -24.49
C GLY A 224 -15.29 14.19 -23.95
N PRO A 225 -14.05 14.34 -23.45
CA PRO A 225 -13.30 13.22 -22.90
C PRO A 225 -13.92 12.75 -21.58
N ILE A 226 -14.13 11.44 -21.44
CA ILE A 226 -14.60 10.81 -20.20
C ILE A 226 -13.42 10.19 -19.46
N GLY A 227 -12.62 9.36 -20.14
CA GLY A 227 -11.58 8.59 -19.48
C GLY A 227 -10.72 7.80 -20.45
N ILE A 228 -9.64 7.24 -19.92
CA ILE A 228 -8.67 6.44 -20.67
C ILE A 228 -8.46 5.11 -19.94
N ILE A 229 -8.50 4.02 -20.70
CA ILE A 229 -8.21 2.67 -20.22
C ILE A 229 -6.95 2.20 -20.93
N THR A 230 -5.87 2.07 -20.17
CA THR A 230 -4.60 1.55 -20.68
C THR A 230 -4.71 0.06 -21.01
N THR A 231 -3.72 -0.47 -21.73
CA THR A 231 -3.63 -1.90 -22.04
C THR A 231 -3.74 -2.75 -20.76
N GLY A 232 -4.53 -3.83 -20.81
CA GLY A 232 -4.81 -4.71 -19.67
C GLY A 232 -5.78 -4.13 -18.62
N GLY A 233 -6.25 -2.89 -18.79
CA GLY A 233 -7.20 -2.25 -17.87
C GLY A 233 -8.65 -2.63 -18.17
N ALA A 234 -9.48 -2.61 -17.13
CA ALA A 234 -10.93 -2.73 -17.28
C ALA A 234 -11.64 -1.74 -16.33
N VAL A 235 -12.77 -1.20 -16.78
CA VAL A 235 -13.57 -0.24 -16.01
C VAL A 235 -15.06 -0.52 -16.16
N GLU A 236 -15.83 -0.15 -15.16
CA GLU A 236 -17.26 0.11 -15.29
C GLU A 236 -17.47 1.61 -15.47
N LEU A 237 -18.26 1.99 -16.47
CA LEU A 237 -18.64 3.36 -16.75
C LEU A 237 -20.13 3.55 -16.44
N VAL A 238 -20.46 4.41 -15.48
CA VAL A 238 -21.83 4.60 -14.99
C VAL A 238 -22.36 5.98 -15.40
N LEU A 239 -23.59 6.02 -15.91
CA LEU A 239 -24.27 7.28 -16.21
C LEU A 239 -24.86 7.90 -14.93
N LEU A 240 -24.33 9.03 -14.47
CA LEU A 240 -24.80 9.74 -13.29
C LEU A 240 -25.93 10.74 -13.59
N ASN A 241 -25.94 11.32 -14.79
CA ASN A 241 -26.94 12.30 -15.20
C ASN A 241 -27.18 12.22 -16.71
N ASN A 242 -28.44 12.16 -17.11
CA ASN A 242 -28.89 12.07 -18.50
C ASN A 242 -29.60 13.35 -19.01
N GLY A 243 -29.46 14.48 -18.30
CA GLY A 243 -30.12 15.74 -18.65
C GLY A 243 -29.61 16.43 -19.93
N THR A 244 -28.49 15.96 -20.51
CA THR A 244 -27.93 16.44 -21.78
C THR A 244 -27.52 15.25 -22.64
N VAL A 245 -27.30 15.45 -23.94
CA VAL A 245 -26.86 14.38 -24.85
C VAL A 245 -25.50 13.80 -24.47
N ALA A 246 -24.59 14.62 -23.93
CA ALA A 246 -23.31 14.18 -23.39
C ALA A 246 -23.49 13.35 -22.12
N GLY A 247 -24.45 13.74 -21.27
CA GLY A 247 -24.61 13.20 -19.93
C GLY A 247 -23.45 13.56 -19.01
N THR A 248 -23.42 12.92 -17.84
CA THR A 248 -22.27 12.94 -16.93
C THR A 248 -21.95 11.50 -16.56
N TRP A 249 -20.73 11.07 -16.85
CA TRP A 249 -20.30 9.68 -16.70
C TRP A 249 -19.23 9.57 -15.63
N ASP A 250 -19.31 8.51 -14.84
CA ASP A 250 -18.34 8.15 -13.80
C ASP A 250 -17.57 6.91 -14.20
N VAL A 251 -16.25 6.92 -13.97
CA VAL A 251 -15.34 5.83 -14.36
C VAL A 251 -14.88 5.11 -13.11
N HIS A 252 -15.36 3.88 -12.92
CA HIS A 252 -14.89 2.97 -11.87
C HIS A 252 -13.88 1.97 -12.44
N GLY A 253 -12.59 2.23 -12.20
CA GLY A 253 -11.53 1.30 -12.57
C GLY A 253 -11.55 0.04 -11.72
N TYR A 254 -11.53 -1.14 -12.36
CA TYR A 254 -11.25 -2.37 -11.65
C TYR A 254 -9.77 -2.44 -11.28
N LEU A 255 -9.49 -2.93 -10.09
CA LEU A 255 -8.11 -3.13 -9.65
C LEU A 255 -7.49 -4.32 -10.41
N PRO A 256 -6.20 -4.24 -10.78
CA PRO A 256 -5.47 -5.41 -11.28
C PRO A 256 -5.48 -6.52 -10.23
N GLU A 257 -5.51 -7.79 -10.68
CA GLU A 257 -5.55 -8.97 -9.80
C GLU A 257 -4.42 -9.04 -8.77
N ALA A 258 -3.27 -8.41 -9.04
CA ALA A 258 -2.11 -8.37 -8.15
C ALA A 258 -2.21 -7.31 -7.03
N VAL A 259 -3.28 -6.50 -7.01
CA VAL A 259 -3.49 -5.43 -6.02
C VAL A 259 -4.55 -5.87 -5.00
N THR A 260 -4.14 -6.04 -3.74
CA THR A 260 -5.04 -6.41 -2.63
C THR A 260 -5.48 -5.16 -1.85
N TRP A 261 -6.79 -4.98 -1.65
CA TRP A 261 -7.39 -4.00 -0.74
C TRP A 261 -7.94 -4.68 0.51
N GLY A 262 -7.71 -4.08 1.67
CA GLY A 262 -8.39 -4.43 2.92
C GLY A 262 -8.31 -3.27 3.91
N THR A 263 -9.10 -3.34 5.00
CA THR A 263 -9.23 -2.28 6.02
C THR A 263 -7.89 -1.82 6.61
N ASN A 264 -6.83 -2.62 6.47
CA ASN A 264 -5.51 -2.36 7.04
C ASN A 264 -4.36 -2.34 6.02
N ALA A 265 -4.57 -2.55 4.71
CA ALA A 265 -3.47 -2.55 3.73
C ALA A 265 -3.90 -2.32 2.27
N LEU A 266 -3.06 -1.59 1.54
CA LEU A 266 -3.00 -1.53 0.09
C LEU A 266 -1.64 -2.13 -0.34
N ALA A 267 -1.66 -3.36 -0.88
CA ALA A 267 -0.45 -4.01 -1.39
C ALA A 267 -0.44 -3.92 -2.91
N LEU A 268 0.55 -3.21 -3.47
CA LEU A 268 0.67 -2.94 -4.91
C LEU A 268 1.56 -3.95 -5.65
N GLY A 269 2.16 -4.90 -4.93
CA GLY A 269 3.11 -5.86 -5.48
C GLY A 269 4.34 -5.17 -6.10
N THR A 270 4.60 -5.44 -7.38
CA THR A 270 5.65 -4.80 -8.17
C THR A 270 5.19 -3.49 -8.84
N THR A 271 3.93 -3.09 -8.68
CA THR A 271 3.38 -1.87 -9.26
C THR A 271 3.95 -0.62 -8.59
N ILE A 272 4.49 0.29 -9.39
CA ILE A 272 5.07 1.57 -8.92
C ILE A 272 4.02 2.68 -9.05
N ILE A 273 3.80 3.43 -7.96
CA ILE A 273 3.04 4.69 -8.02
C ILE A 273 4.01 5.83 -8.34
N THR A 274 3.88 6.43 -9.51
CA THR A 274 4.59 7.66 -9.90
C THR A 274 3.64 8.85 -9.80
N GLY A 275 3.78 9.68 -8.76
CA GLY A 275 3.03 10.95 -8.62
C GLY A 275 1.76 10.90 -7.76
N GLY A 276 1.61 9.93 -6.87
CA GLY A 276 0.50 9.90 -5.90
C GLY A 276 0.65 10.96 -4.79
N THR A 277 -0.42 11.72 -4.52
CA THR A 277 -0.53 12.56 -3.31
C THR A 277 -1.22 11.75 -2.22
N TRP A 278 -0.53 11.47 -1.12
CA TRP A 278 -1.06 10.70 -0.01
C TRP A 278 -1.64 11.63 1.06
N ASN A 279 -2.97 11.76 1.10
CA ASN A 279 -3.68 12.64 2.04
C ASN A 279 -3.97 11.98 3.41
N GLY A 280 -3.12 11.04 3.84
CA GLY A 280 -3.26 10.27 5.08
C GLY A 280 -2.10 10.46 6.07
N GLY A 281 -2.06 9.64 7.12
CA GLY A 281 -0.94 9.61 8.07
C GLY A 281 0.39 9.19 7.42
N THR A 282 1.46 9.31 8.19
CA THR A 282 2.84 8.96 7.79
C THR A 282 2.94 7.56 7.17
N ILE A 283 3.36 7.47 5.91
CA ILE A 283 3.69 6.17 5.28
C ILE A 283 5.07 5.74 5.80
N THR A 284 5.22 4.47 6.15
CA THR A 284 6.48 3.92 6.67
C THR A 284 7.46 3.60 5.53
N SER A 285 8.75 3.56 5.84
CA SER A 285 9.84 3.41 4.86
C SER A 285 9.77 2.10 4.05
N GLY A 286 9.20 1.04 4.61
CA GLY A 286 9.01 -0.25 3.92
C GLY A 286 8.02 -0.21 2.74
N TYR A 287 7.24 0.87 2.63
CA TYR A 287 6.21 1.03 1.60
C TYR A 287 6.35 2.35 0.82
N GLY A 288 7.57 2.89 0.73
CA GLY A 288 7.86 4.11 -0.03
C GLY A 288 7.48 5.42 0.67
N GLY A 289 7.08 5.35 1.94
CA GLY A 289 6.83 6.52 2.75
C GLY A 289 8.09 7.08 3.36
N THR A 290 8.50 8.28 2.95
CA THR A 290 9.56 9.00 3.67
C THR A 290 9.07 9.52 5.02
N GLY A 291 7.75 9.60 5.22
CA GLY A 291 7.15 9.81 6.52
C GLY A 291 7.64 11.03 7.32
N LEU A 292 8.25 12.02 6.68
CA LEU A 292 8.89 13.13 7.34
C LEU A 292 8.40 14.42 6.69
N THR A 293 7.44 15.08 7.33
CA THR A 293 6.83 16.31 6.78
C THR A 293 7.65 17.57 7.07
N THR A 294 8.63 17.54 7.99
CA THR A 294 9.68 18.58 8.17
C THR A 294 10.83 18.07 9.06
N PHE A 295 12.07 18.49 8.77
CA PHE A 295 13.22 18.37 9.68
C PHE A 295 13.12 19.39 10.83
N ALA A 296 12.19 19.21 11.76
CA ALA A 296 12.17 20.04 12.97
C ALA A 296 13.14 19.44 14.01
N ALA A 297 14.30 20.08 14.16
CA ALA A 297 15.33 20.11 15.21
C ALA A 297 15.54 18.98 16.27
N ALA A 298 14.62 18.06 16.51
CA ALA A 298 14.62 17.21 17.71
C ALA A 298 14.91 15.71 17.48
N ASN A 299 14.83 15.17 16.26
CA ASN A 299 15.01 13.73 16.04
C ASN A 299 16.24 13.41 15.18
N ASN A 300 17.32 13.12 15.87
CA ASN A 300 18.60 12.64 15.35
C ASN A 300 18.55 11.17 14.91
N ALA A 301 17.59 10.79 14.07
CA ALA A 301 17.47 9.41 13.57
C ALA A 301 18.19 9.23 12.23
N LEU A 302 19.06 8.23 12.17
CA LEU A 302 19.84 7.82 11.00
C LEU A 302 18.98 6.91 10.10
N TYR A 303 18.71 7.29 8.85
CA TYR A 303 18.06 6.41 7.87
C TYR A 303 19.02 6.06 6.72
N SER A 304 19.48 4.80 6.70
CA SER A 304 20.13 4.17 5.56
C SER A 304 19.06 3.38 4.80
N THR A 305 18.70 3.82 3.58
CA THR A 305 17.63 3.19 2.79
C THR A 305 18.13 2.33 1.62
N SER A 306 19.41 1.99 1.55
CA SER A 306 19.94 1.03 0.56
C SER A 306 21.33 0.52 0.95
N SER A 307 21.82 -0.53 0.27
CA SER A 307 23.23 -0.95 0.33
C SER A 307 24.22 0.11 -0.18
N SER A 308 23.76 1.32 -0.47
CA SER A 308 24.60 2.50 -0.61
C SER A 308 24.99 2.92 0.80
N ALA A 309 26.20 2.51 1.20
CA ALA A 309 26.92 3.03 2.36
C ALA A 309 26.69 4.53 2.53
N LEU A 310 26.75 5.04 3.77
CA LEU A 310 26.89 6.48 4.05
C LEU A 310 27.88 7.06 3.04
N ALA A 311 27.36 7.69 1.98
CA ALA A 311 28.19 8.24 0.93
C ALA A 311 28.85 9.47 1.55
N ALA A 312 30.13 9.32 1.90
CA ALA A 312 31.06 10.34 2.34
C ALA A 312 30.42 11.67 2.80
N GLY A 313 30.33 11.86 4.13
CA GLY A 313 29.82 13.09 4.73
C GLY A 313 29.90 13.04 6.25
N THR A 314 29.94 14.21 6.89
CA THR A 314 29.99 14.35 8.35
C THR A 314 28.62 14.08 8.97
N LEU A 315 28.54 13.25 10.01
CA LEU A 315 27.37 13.24 10.91
C LEU A 315 27.45 14.47 11.83
N PRO A 316 26.40 15.32 11.93
CA PRO A 316 26.44 16.50 12.80
C PRO A 316 26.52 16.11 14.28
N VAL A 317 27.09 17.01 15.09
CA VAL A 317 27.31 16.78 16.54
C VAL A 317 26.01 16.56 17.30
N ALA A 318 24.93 17.24 16.91
CA ALA A 318 23.60 17.02 17.47
C ALA A 318 23.12 15.57 17.32
N ALA A 319 23.57 14.86 16.28
CA ALA A 319 23.23 13.47 16.02
C ALA A 319 24.27 12.46 16.52
N GLY A 320 25.15 12.87 17.45
CA GLY A 320 26.20 12.02 18.02
C GLY A 320 27.42 11.84 17.12
N GLY A 321 27.49 12.55 16.00
CA GLY A 321 28.66 12.60 15.13
C GLY A 321 29.73 13.58 15.60
N THR A 322 30.85 13.64 14.88
CA THR A 322 31.92 14.61 15.16
C THR A 322 31.77 15.90 14.36
N GLY A 323 30.96 15.90 13.29
CA GLY A 323 30.93 17.00 12.31
C GLY A 323 32.22 17.11 11.48
N GLN A 324 33.13 16.13 11.51
CA GLN A 324 34.44 16.19 10.86
C GLN A 324 34.74 14.92 10.06
N THR A 325 35.34 15.06 8.88
CA THR A 325 35.74 13.95 7.98
C THR A 325 37.27 13.74 7.90
N SER A 326 38.07 14.61 8.53
CA SER A 326 39.53 14.54 8.50
C SER A 326 40.18 15.19 9.71
N TYR A 327 41.39 14.72 10.06
CA TYR A 327 42.23 15.25 11.14
C TYR A 327 43.67 15.39 10.68
N THR A 328 44.41 16.30 11.29
CA THR A 328 45.88 16.36 11.22
C THR A 328 46.46 15.83 12.53
N ASP A 329 47.60 15.14 12.47
CA ASP A 329 48.30 14.67 13.67
C ASP A 329 48.49 15.81 14.69
N GLY A 330 48.13 15.55 15.95
CA GLY A 330 48.16 16.54 17.03
C GLY A 330 46.88 17.37 17.20
N GLN A 331 45.88 17.19 16.34
CA GLN A 331 44.55 17.80 16.53
C GLN A 331 43.67 16.94 17.45
N LEU A 332 42.87 17.62 18.26
CA LEU A 332 41.82 17.06 19.10
C LEU A 332 40.48 17.69 18.76
N LEU A 333 39.38 16.98 19.03
CA LEU A 333 38.04 17.58 19.07
C LEU A 333 37.83 18.23 20.43
N ILE A 334 37.63 19.54 20.42
CA ILE A 334 37.37 20.32 21.62
C ILE A 334 35.94 20.86 21.55
N GLY A 335 35.22 20.79 22.68
CA GLY A 335 33.87 21.32 22.78
C GLY A 335 33.80 22.80 22.41
N ASN A 336 32.89 23.15 21.51
CA ASN A 336 32.62 24.51 21.10
C ASN A 336 31.22 24.92 21.52
N SER A 337 31.14 25.79 22.52
CA SER A 337 29.88 26.32 23.05
C SER A 337 29.11 27.16 22.03
N THR A 338 29.79 27.66 20.99
CA THR A 338 29.11 28.30 19.86
C THR A 338 28.50 27.22 18.98
N GLY A 339 27.17 27.13 18.99
CA GLY A 339 26.42 26.14 18.21
C GLY A 339 26.41 24.72 18.79
N ASN A 340 26.95 24.52 20.01
CA ASN A 340 27.04 23.21 20.66
C ASN A 340 27.69 22.14 19.77
N THR A 341 28.87 22.46 19.22
CA THR A 341 29.61 21.64 18.23
C THR A 341 30.96 21.15 18.77
N LEU A 342 31.74 20.46 17.93
CA LEU A 342 33.12 20.05 18.21
C LEU A 342 34.05 20.72 17.17
N THR A 343 35.10 21.38 17.65
CA THR A 343 36.09 22.06 16.81
C THR A 343 37.41 21.30 16.85
N LYS A 344 38.07 21.15 15.68
CA LYS A 344 39.44 20.63 15.62
C LYS A 344 40.42 21.69 16.12
N ALA A 345 41.23 21.35 17.12
CA ALA A 345 42.26 22.24 17.65
C ALA A 345 43.58 21.49 17.84
N SER A 346 44.69 22.09 17.42
CA SER A 346 46.03 21.56 17.70
C SER A 346 46.42 21.90 19.13
N LEU A 347 46.90 20.90 19.88
CA LEU A 347 47.48 21.15 21.20
C LEU A 347 48.81 21.88 21.03
N THR A 348 48.94 23.08 21.60
CA THR A 348 50.15 23.90 21.48
C THR A 348 50.94 23.86 22.79
N ALA A 349 52.25 23.72 22.69
CA ALA A 349 53.12 23.70 23.86
C ALA A 349 53.13 25.07 24.57
N GLY A 350 52.92 25.05 25.89
CA GLY A 350 53.17 26.20 26.76
C GLY A 350 54.62 26.24 27.25
N THR A 351 54.94 27.24 28.08
CA THR A 351 56.27 27.36 28.68
C THR A 351 56.62 26.12 29.52
N GLY A 352 57.80 25.55 29.27
CA GLY A 352 58.33 24.41 30.05
C GLY A 352 57.75 23.05 29.67
N ILE A 353 56.93 22.96 28.63
CA ILE A 353 56.40 21.70 28.09
C ILE A 353 56.78 21.59 26.60
N SER A 354 56.98 20.38 26.10
CA SER A 354 56.96 20.05 24.68
C SER A 354 55.74 19.19 24.39
N ILE A 355 55.12 19.46 23.24
CA ILE A 355 54.05 18.65 22.68
C ILE A 355 54.57 18.12 21.35
N THR A 356 54.65 16.80 21.22
CA THR A 356 55.07 16.14 19.98
C THR A 356 53.90 15.35 19.41
N PRO A 357 53.22 15.87 18.38
CA PRO A 357 52.22 15.12 17.63
C PRO A 357 52.81 13.86 16.99
N GLY A 358 52.08 12.75 17.05
CA GLY A 358 52.32 11.54 16.28
C GLY A 358 51.04 11.05 15.62
N ASN A 359 51.16 10.15 14.65
CA ASN A 359 49.98 9.52 14.04
C ASN A 359 49.22 8.73 15.12
N GLY A 360 47.97 9.12 15.38
CA GLY A 360 47.12 8.51 16.41
C GLY A 360 47.61 8.71 17.86
N SER A 361 48.59 9.59 18.12
CA SER A 361 49.15 9.80 19.47
C SER A 361 49.63 11.24 19.71
N ILE A 362 49.72 11.66 20.96
CA ILE A 362 50.32 12.94 21.37
C ILE A 362 51.25 12.65 22.55
N SER A 363 52.54 12.98 22.43
CA SER A 363 53.50 12.89 23.53
C SER A 363 53.69 14.25 24.20
N ILE A 364 53.68 14.27 25.53
CA ILE A 364 53.81 15.48 26.36
C ILE A 364 55.01 15.29 27.29
N ALA A 365 56.00 16.20 27.23
CA ALA A 365 57.21 16.13 28.06
C ALA A 365 57.59 17.51 28.63
N SER A 366 58.44 17.54 29.67
CA SER A 366 58.99 18.78 30.22
C SER A 366 60.18 19.28 29.40
N THR A 367 60.26 20.59 29.13
CA THR A 367 61.37 21.23 28.39
C THR A 367 62.27 22.11 29.26
N VAL A 368 62.00 22.22 30.57
CA VAL A 368 62.93 22.92 31.47
C VAL A 368 64.17 22.05 31.75
N SER A 369 65.29 22.45 31.16
CA SER A 369 66.64 22.00 31.53
C SER A 369 67.19 22.91 32.64
N GLY A 370 68.03 22.41 33.55
CA GLY A 370 68.55 23.14 34.72
C GLY A 370 69.30 24.46 34.42
N ALA A 371 69.51 25.28 35.45
CA ALA A 371 69.94 26.69 35.37
C ALA A 371 71.38 26.92 34.83
N ALA A 372 71.60 28.10 34.23
CA ALA A 372 72.86 28.58 33.63
C ALA A 372 73.63 29.56 34.54
N ILE A 373 74.96 29.65 34.37
CA ILE A 373 75.90 30.50 35.13
C ILE A 373 76.18 31.83 34.41
N THR A 374 76.31 32.92 35.17
CA THR A 374 76.77 34.26 34.72
C THR A 374 77.77 34.86 35.73
N ASN A 375 78.68 35.71 35.22
CA ASN A 375 79.71 36.45 35.97
C ASN A 375 79.10 37.57 36.82
N ASP A 376 78.88 37.35 38.11
CA ASP A 376 78.46 38.41 39.03
C ASP A 376 79.66 39.27 39.44
N THR A 377 79.72 40.46 38.84
CA THR A 377 80.73 41.50 39.12
C THR A 377 80.20 42.61 40.03
N THR A 378 79.00 42.42 40.59
CA THR A 378 78.20 43.50 41.17
C THR A 378 77.97 43.37 42.68
N THR A 379 78.19 42.19 43.27
CA THR A 379 78.00 41.99 44.72
C THR A 379 79.19 42.51 45.52
N ALA A 380 78.97 43.57 46.31
CA ALA A 380 79.98 44.28 47.10
C ALA A 380 79.93 43.97 48.61
N THR A 381 79.33 42.84 48.98
CA THR A 381 79.19 42.37 50.37
C THR A 381 79.92 41.05 50.57
N ALA A 382 80.33 40.75 51.82
CA ALA A 382 81.02 39.51 52.14
C ALA A 382 80.07 38.30 51.98
N GLU A 383 80.42 37.38 51.09
CA GLU A 383 79.72 36.11 50.91
C GLU A 383 80.44 34.99 51.67
N TYR A 384 79.67 34.04 52.19
CA TYR A 384 80.25 32.86 52.87
C TYR A 384 80.63 31.78 51.83
N PRO A 385 81.85 31.23 51.88
CA PRO A 385 82.16 30.02 51.12
C PRO A 385 81.35 28.85 51.69
N LEU A 386 80.56 28.19 50.83
CA LEU A 386 79.85 26.97 51.19
C LEU A 386 80.79 25.76 51.06
N PHE A 387 81.19 25.16 52.18
CA PHE A 387 81.86 23.86 52.18
C PHE A 387 80.83 22.76 52.48
N ALA A 388 80.35 22.08 51.45
CA ALA A 388 79.45 20.94 51.62
C ALA A 388 80.27 19.64 51.82
N ALA A 389 80.18 19.03 52.99
CA ALA A 389 80.76 17.71 53.26
C ALA A 389 79.80 16.62 52.74
N ALA A 390 80.02 16.10 51.53
CA ALA A 390 79.34 14.89 51.06
C ALA A 390 80.36 13.82 50.67
N THR A 391 80.19 12.60 51.20
CA THR A 391 81.02 11.44 50.81
C THR A 391 80.46 10.68 49.60
N THR A 392 79.19 10.93 49.20
CA THR A 392 78.61 10.66 47.87
C THR A 392 77.36 11.54 47.63
N GLY A 393 77.03 11.76 46.35
CA GLY A 393 76.02 12.70 45.86
C GLY A 393 76.65 13.71 44.90
N SER A 394 75.92 14.16 43.86
CA SER A 394 76.41 15.23 42.99
C SER A 394 76.36 16.56 43.74
N LEU A 395 77.49 16.91 44.34
CA LEU A 395 77.85 18.30 44.54
C LEU A 395 78.46 18.81 43.24
N ALA A 396 77.85 19.85 42.69
CA ALA A 396 78.42 20.60 41.59
C ALA A 396 79.76 21.19 42.06
N THR A 397 80.84 20.72 41.46
CA THR A 397 82.21 21.16 41.72
C THR A 397 82.29 22.68 41.55
N VAL A 398 82.68 23.37 42.63
CA VAL A 398 82.91 24.82 42.66
C VAL A 398 84.42 25.04 42.56
N TYR A 399 84.88 25.79 41.57
CA TYR A 399 86.27 26.23 41.45
C TYR A 399 86.36 27.75 41.65
N THR A 400 87.11 28.19 42.67
CA THR A 400 87.58 29.58 42.84
C THR A 400 88.99 29.70 42.27
N SER A 401 89.21 30.50 41.24
CA SER A 401 90.55 30.77 40.67
C SER A 401 91.16 32.09 41.12
N ASP A 402 90.67 32.66 42.23
CA ASP A 402 91.03 34.01 42.67
C ASP A 402 92.13 34.02 43.76
N SER A 403 93.05 34.97 43.64
CA SER A 403 94.21 35.12 44.54
C SER A 403 93.88 35.72 45.92
N ASN A 404 92.65 36.21 46.15
CA ASN A 404 92.27 36.86 47.41
C ASN A 404 91.79 35.88 48.48
N TYR A 405 91.29 34.69 48.10
CA TYR A 405 90.95 33.59 49.02
C TYR A 405 91.21 32.23 48.35
N LEU A 406 92.30 31.57 48.76
CA LEU A 406 92.78 30.33 48.14
C LEU A 406 93.06 29.27 49.21
N TYR A 407 92.53 28.07 49.03
CA TYR A 407 92.97 26.88 49.77
C TYR A 407 93.75 25.97 48.83
N THR A 408 94.98 25.61 49.21
CA THR A 408 95.87 24.69 48.47
C THR A 408 95.93 23.35 49.21
N PRO A 409 95.10 22.35 48.85
CA PRO A 409 94.96 21.12 49.65
C PRO A 409 96.25 20.28 49.74
N SER A 410 97.11 20.35 48.72
CA SER A 410 98.35 19.55 48.65
C SER A 410 99.44 20.03 49.62
N THR A 411 99.40 21.30 50.03
CA THR A 411 100.33 21.89 50.99
C THR A 411 99.63 22.30 52.30
N GLY A 412 98.31 22.15 52.38
CA GLY A 412 97.49 22.53 53.54
C GLY A 412 97.41 24.05 53.78
N GLU A 413 97.80 24.86 52.80
CA GLU A 413 97.84 26.32 52.93
C GLU A 413 96.46 26.95 52.69
N LEU A 414 96.00 27.80 53.62
CA LEU A 414 94.90 28.74 53.39
C LEU A 414 95.49 30.15 53.26
N LYS A 415 95.19 30.84 52.16
CA LYS A 415 95.62 32.21 51.88
C LYS A 415 94.40 33.11 51.81
N ALA A 416 94.46 34.23 52.53
CA ALA A 416 93.47 35.29 52.47
C ALA A 416 94.21 36.64 52.48
N LYS A 417 93.70 37.64 51.76
CA LYS A 417 94.29 38.99 51.72
C LYS A 417 94.28 39.69 53.08
N ALA A 418 93.28 39.37 53.92
CA ALA A 418 93.19 39.84 55.30
C ALA A 418 92.50 38.77 56.16
N MET A 419 93.05 38.51 57.35
CA MET A 419 92.39 37.70 58.37
C MET A 419 91.81 38.64 59.43
N ASN A 420 90.49 38.63 59.60
CA ASN A 420 89.79 39.40 60.64
C ASN A 420 89.23 38.45 61.70
N SER A 421 89.97 38.23 62.78
CA SER A 421 89.52 37.44 63.92
C SER A 421 88.66 38.30 64.83
N THR A 422 87.33 38.17 64.74
CA THR A 422 86.39 38.95 65.56
C THR A 422 86.50 38.65 67.07
N ASN A 423 86.95 37.45 67.43
CA ASN A 423 87.31 37.09 68.81
C ASN A 423 88.80 37.37 69.14
N GLY A 424 89.55 38.00 68.23
CA GLY A 424 90.95 38.42 68.42
C GLY A 424 92.00 37.31 68.54
N ILE A 425 91.58 36.05 68.70
CA ILE A 425 92.50 34.94 68.96
C ILE A 425 92.92 34.27 67.65
N GLN A 426 94.23 34.27 67.39
CA GLN A 426 94.87 33.36 66.43
C GLN A 426 95.67 32.34 67.23
N VAL A 427 95.39 31.05 67.04
CA VAL A 427 96.05 29.97 67.76
C VAL A 427 97.14 29.36 66.88
N ASN A 428 98.38 29.35 67.37
CA ASN A 428 99.46 28.55 66.79
C ASN A 428 99.77 27.35 67.68
N SER A 429 100.22 26.25 67.05
CA SER A 429 100.86 25.15 67.78
C SER A 429 102.11 25.67 68.49
N ASN A 430 102.42 25.13 69.68
CA ASN A 430 103.69 25.40 70.37
C ASN A 430 104.88 24.63 69.76
N THR A 431 104.60 23.73 68.80
CA THR A 431 105.58 22.87 68.16
C THR A 431 105.47 22.97 66.64
N VAL A 432 106.61 23.24 65.97
CA VAL A 432 106.74 23.10 64.52
C VAL A 432 107.19 21.66 64.21
N ALA A 433 106.23 20.85 63.75
CA ALA A 433 106.42 19.42 63.50
C ALA A 433 106.76 19.08 62.03
N SER A 434 106.82 20.07 61.13
CA SER A 434 107.14 19.88 59.71
C SER A 434 107.94 21.07 59.19
N SER A 435 108.92 20.81 58.32
CA SER A 435 109.78 21.88 57.78
C SER A 435 108.94 22.86 56.96
N TYR A 436 109.17 24.15 57.17
CA TYR A 436 108.43 25.21 56.49
C TYR A 436 109.36 26.36 56.11
N THR A 437 109.10 26.96 54.96
CA THR A 437 109.85 28.12 54.48
C THR A 437 108.94 29.33 54.48
N ILE A 438 109.30 30.35 55.27
CA ILE A 438 108.70 31.68 55.15
C ILE A 438 109.26 32.31 53.88
N ALA A 439 108.43 32.39 52.84
CA ALA A 439 108.81 32.90 51.53
C ALA A 439 109.22 34.38 51.59
N ALA A 440 110.07 34.81 50.65
CA ALA A 440 110.48 36.19 50.54
C ALA A 440 109.25 37.13 50.44
N SER A 441 109.36 38.32 51.04
CA SER A 441 108.28 39.31 51.15
C SER A 441 107.10 38.92 52.05
N SER A 442 107.24 37.86 52.87
CA SER A 442 106.26 37.47 53.90
C SER A 442 106.92 37.45 55.27
N ASN A 443 106.19 37.78 56.33
CA ASN A 443 106.68 37.67 57.70
C ASN A 443 105.86 36.62 58.48
N GLY A 444 106.51 35.93 59.41
CA GLY A 444 105.87 34.99 60.31
C GLY A 444 105.64 35.60 61.69
N LEU A 445 104.56 35.18 62.34
CA LEU A 445 104.26 35.51 63.74
C LEU A 445 103.84 34.23 64.48
N SER A 446 104.35 34.04 65.68
CA SER A 446 103.91 32.98 66.60
C SER A 446 103.93 33.52 68.02
N VAL A 447 103.12 32.95 68.92
CA VAL A 447 103.09 33.32 70.34
C VAL A 447 103.46 32.12 71.22
N GLY A 448 104.18 32.39 72.31
CA GLY A 448 104.60 31.41 73.31
C GLY A 448 105.95 30.74 73.00
N PRO A 449 106.46 29.86 73.90
CA PRO A 449 107.68 29.12 73.64
C PRO A 449 107.48 28.19 72.44
N MET A 450 108.27 28.42 71.39
CA MET A 450 108.23 27.63 70.17
C MET A 450 109.29 26.54 70.19
N THR A 451 108.86 25.29 70.05
CA THR A 451 109.76 24.13 69.90
C THR A 451 109.81 23.71 68.43
N ILE A 452 111.01 23.51 67.88
CA ILE A 452 111.20 22.91 66.55
C ILE A 452 111.57 21.44 66.77
N SER A 453 110.80 20.51 66.20
CA SER A 453 111.08 19.08 66.35
C SER A 453 112.44 18.69 65.75
N GLY A 454 113.11 17.68 66.33
CA GLY A 454 114.39 17.19 65.80
C GLY A 454 114.27 16.78 64.33
N GLY A 455 115.14 17.31 63.47
CA GLY A 455 115.11 17.08 62.01
C GLY A 455 114.19 18.00 61.21
N VAL A 456 113.43 18.89 61.87
CA VAL A 456 112.60 19.91 61.22
C VAL A 456 113.38 21.21 61.09
N THR A 457 113.23 21.90 59.96
CA THR A 457 113.86 23.22 59.72
C THR A 457 112.80 24.26 59.42
N VAL A 458 112.88 25.40 60.12
CA VAL A 458 112.17 26.62 59.75
C VAL A 458 113.15 27.53 59.01
N THR A 459 112.91 27.74 57.72
CA THR A 459 113.75 28.59 56.88
C THR A 459 113.11 29.97 56.75
N VAL A 460 113.81 31.01 57.19
CA VAL A 460 113.37 32.40 57.03
C VAL A 460 114.12 33.01 55.85
N SER A 461 113.40 33.36 54.77
CA SER A 461 114.01 33.94 53.58
C SER A 461 114.63 35.31 53.88
N THR A 462 115.73 35.66 53.21
CA THR A 462 116.40 36.96 53.36
C THR A 462 115.41 38.13 53.24
N GLY A 463 115.48 39.08 54.19
CA GLY A 463 114.57 40.24 54.26
C GLY A 463 113.21 39.96 54.91
N SER A 464 112.95 38.73 55.35
CA SER A 464 111.76 38.34 56.12
C SER A 464 112.10 38.20 57.60
N THR A 465 111.09 38.31 58.46
CA THR A 465 111.24 38.13 59.91
C THR A 465 110.25 37.09 60.41
N TRP A 466 110.69 36.22 61.32
CA TRP A 466 109.81 35.41 62.15
C TRP A 466 109.89 35.93 63.59
N VAL A 467 108.79 36.45 64.10
CA VAL A 467 108.71 36.96 65.47
C VAL A 467 107.98 35.94 66.33
N VAL A 468 108.59 35.57 67.45
CA VAL A 468 107.99 34.75 68.49
C VAL A 468 107.83 35.62 69.73
N LEU A 469 106.57 35.89 70.11
CA LEU A 469 106.23 36.75 71.25
C LEU A 469 106.01 35.98 72.54
#